data_AF-A0A0C1TTP7-F1
#
_entry.id   AF-A0A0C1TTP7-F1
#
_cell.length_a   1.000
_cell.length_b   1.000
_cell.length_c   1.000
_cell.angle_alpha   90.00
_cell.angle_beta   90.00
_cell.angle_gamma   90.00
#
_symmetry.space_group_name_H-M   'P 1'
#
loop_
_entity.id
_entity.type
_entity.pdbx_description
1 polymer ?
#
loop_
_entity_poly.entity_id
_entity_poly.type
_entity_poly.pdbx_seq_one_letter_code
_entity_poly.pdbx_strand_id
1 'polypeptide(L)'
;MPVTAAGVRIAAAAFVLFFAVAGCSLPPERPVTKDELYGTGVYSFYQIKESPESVLAALNREGEVILDARYRDRPVYIKILALSSGLQVHVIDR
;
A
#
# COMPACT_ATOMS: atom_id res chain seq x y z
N MET A 1 -29.73 -9.38 -38.81
CA MET A 1 -29.91 -10.15 -37.56
C MET A 1 -30.13 -9.14 -36.44
N PRO A 2 -31.28 -9.15 -35.73
CA PRO A 2 -31.57 -8.12 -34.74
C PRO A 2 -30.81 -8.45 -33.45
N VAL A 3 -29.84 -7.61 -33.11
CA VAL A 3 -29.23 -7.65 -31.77
C VAL A 3 -30.31 -7.18 -30.81
N THR A 4 -30.87 -8.11 -30.03
CA THR A 4 -31.93 -7.81 -29.07
C THR A 4 -31.41 -6.83 -28.02
N ALA A 5 -32.18 -5.78 -27.70
CA ALA A 5 -31.81 -4.76 -26.72
C ALA A 5 -31.45 -5.34 -25.33
N ALA A 6 -31.92 -6.54 -25.01
CA ALA A 6 -31.55 -7.30 -23.82
C ALA A 6 -30.08 -7.78 -23.86
N GLY A 7 -29.58 -8.25 -25.00
CA GLY A 7 -28.19 -8.69 -25.16
C GLY A 7 -27.19 -7.54 -25.00
N VAL A 8 -27.55 -6.34 -25.49
CA VAL A 8 -26.74 -5.12 -25.32
C VAL A 8 -26.67 -4.69 -23.85
N ARG A 9 -27.78 -4.81 -23.09
CA ARG A 9 -27.82 -4.47 -21.66
C ARG A 9 -27.00 -5.43 -20.81
N ILE A 10 -27.03 -6.72 -21.11
CA ILE A 10 -26.24 -7.74 -20.41
C ILE A 10 -24.75 -7.55 -20.70
N ALA A 11 -24.38 -7.28 -21.96
CA ALA A 11 -23.00 -6.99 -22.33
C ALA A 11 -22.47 -5.72 -21.67
N ALA A 12 -23.29 -4.65 -21.61
CA ALA A 12 -22.94 -3.41 -20.92
C ALA A 12 -22.77 -3.63 -19.40
N ALA A 13 -23.65 -4.41 -18.76
CA ALA A 13 -23.55 -4.73 -17.34
C ALA A 13 -22.29 -5.56 -17.04
N ALA A 14 -21.96 -6.53 -17.89
CA ALA A 14 -20.73 -7.32 -17.77
C ALA A 14 -19.46 -6.46 -17.95
N PHE A 15 -19.50 -5.49 -18.86
CA PHE A 15 -18.39 -4.55 -19.07
C PHE A 15 -18.16 -3.65 -17.85
N VAL A 16 -19.23 -3.08 -17.28
CA VAL A 16 -19.15 -2.27 -16.06
C VAL A 16 -18.64 -3.09 -14.87
N LEU A 17 -19.09 -4.34 -14.74
CA LEU A 17 -18.62 -5.23 -13.68
C LEU A 17 -17.12 -5.55 -13.83
N PHE A 18 -16.64 -5.79 -15.05
CA PHE A 18 -15.21 -6.08 -15.32
C PHE A 18 -14.29 -4.92 -14.90
N PHE A 19 -14.68 -3.67 -15.20
CA PHE A 19 -13.90 -2.50 -14.79
C PHE A 19 -14.00 -2.19 -13.29
N ALA A 20 -15.08 -2.60 -12.62
CA ALA A 20 -15.23 -2.41 -11.18
C ALA A 20 -14.27 -3.28 -10.34
N VAL A 21 -13.79 -4.43 -10.85
CA VAL A 21 -12.87 -5.33 -10.12
C VAL A 21 -11.39 -5.04 -10.42
N ALA A 22 -11.09 -4.25 -11.45
CA ALA A 22 -9.71 -3.97 -11.86
C ALA A 22 -8.98 -2.94 -10.94
N GLY A 23 -9.69 -2.29 -10.01
CA GLY A 23 -9.15 -1.24 -9.15
C GLY A 23 -8.74 -1.67 -7.74
N CYS A 24 -8.73 -2.96 -7.43
CA CYS A 24 -8.50 -3.43 -6.06
C CYS A 24 -7.00 -3.55 -5.76
N SER A 25 -6.48 -2.57 -5.01
CA SER A 25 -5.20 -2.62 -4.28
C SER A 25 -4.04 -3.16 -5.12
N LEU A 26 -3.73 -2.48 -6.23
CA LEU A 26 -2.53 -2.83 -6.98
C LEU A 26 -1.31 -2.69 -6.05
N PRO A 27 -0.53 -3.76 -5.88
CA PRO A 27 0.74 -3.66 -5.17
C PRO A 27 1.64 -2.65 -5.88
N PRO A 28 2.67 -2.12 -5.20
CA PRO A 28 3.56 -1.15 -5.79
C PRO A 28 4.17 -1.69 -7.09
N GLU A 29 4.35 -0.79 -8.06
CA GLU A 29 4.84 -1.11 -9.41
C GLU A 29 6.20 -1.83 -9.38
N ARG A 30 6.99 -1.59 -8.32
CA ARG A 30 8.19 -2.34 -7.98
C ARG A 30 8.12 -2.77 -6.52
N PRO A 31 8.44 -4.04 -6.21
CA PRO A 31 8.49 -4.48 -4.83
C PRO A 31 9.60 -3.73 -4.08
N VAL A 32 9.23 -3.19 -2.93
CA VAL A 32 10.14 -2.63 -1.93
C VAL A 32 11.10 -3.72 -1.45
N THR A 33 12.37 -3.37 -1.35
CA THR A 33 13.45 -4.23 -0.87
C THR A 33 13.81 -3.93 0.58
N LYS A 34 14.48 -4.89 1.25
CA LYS A 34 14.99 -4.66 2.62
C LYS A 34 15.96 -3.47 2.66
N ASP A 35 16.83 -3.35 1.66
CA ASP A 35 17.84 -2.29 1.61
C ASP A 35 17.21 -0.90 1.51
N GLU A 36 16.13 -0.76 0.74
CA GLU A 36 15.36 0.50 0.68
C GLU A 36 14.71 0.81 2.03
N LEU A 37 14.09 -0.19 2.68
CA LEU A 37 13.47 -0.02 4.00
C LEU A 37 14.51 0.39 5.05
N TYR A 38 15.65 -0.29 5.11
CA TYR A 38 16.73 0.08 6.02
C TYR A 38 17.38 1.42 5.66
N GLY A 39 17.44 1.76 4.37
CA GLY A 39 17.93 3.05 3.87
C GLY A 39 17.13 4.25 4.39
N THR A 40 15.86 4.05 4.80
CA THR A 40 15.07 5.10 5.46
C THR A 40 15.57 5.46 6.87
N GLY A 41 16.34 4.57 7.52
CA GLY A 41 16.77 4.71 8.91
C GLY A 41 15.65 4.57 9.95
N VAL A 42 14.41 4.22 9.54
CA VAL A 42 13.25 4.20 10.45
C VAL A 42 13.47 3.28 11.66
N TYR A 43 14.09 2.12 11.44
CA TYR A 43 14.45 1.17 12.51
C TYR A 43 15.67 1.60 13.35
N SER A 44 16.44 2.58 12.88
CA SER A 44 17.56 3.16 13.63
C SER A 44 17.10 4.29 14.56
N PHE A 45 16.09 5.06 14.15
CA PHE A 45 15.62 6.23 14.89
C PHE A 45 14.45 5.94 15.83
N TYR A 46 13.64 4.92 15.54
CA TYR A 46 12.38 4.66 16.24
C TYR A 46 12.33 3.24 16.82
N GLN A 47 11.69 3.12 17.99
CA GLN A 47 11.32 1.81 18.54
C GLN A 47 10.00 1.39 17.91
N ILE A 48 10.06 0.45 16.97
CA ILE A 48 8.92 -0.11 16.23
C ILE A 48 8.67 -1.54 16.73
N LYS A 49 7.41 -1.93 16.92
CA LYS A 49 7.05 -3.27 17.43
C LYS A 49 7.10 -4.33 16.32
N GLU A 50 6.71 -3.95 15.12
CA GLU A 50 6.62 -4.80 13.94
C GLU A 50 8.02 -5.13 13.39
N SER A 51 8.24 -6.39 13.00
CA SER A 51 9.50 -6.79 12.38
C SER A 51 9.67 -6.15 10.98
N PRO A 52 10.91 -5.90 10.54
CA PRO A 52 11.20 -5.40 9.19
C PRO A 52 10.57 -6.25 8.08
N GLU A 53 10.52 -7.57 8.26
CA GLU A 53 9.90 -8.50 7.33
C GLU A 53 8.38 -8.30 7.23
N SER A 54 7.73 -8.06 8.37
CA SER A 54 6.28 -7.80 8.43
C SER A 54 5.94 -6.48 7.73
N VAL A 55 6.74 -5.45 7.99
CA VAL A 55 6.61 -4.13 7.36
C VAL A 55 6.84 -4.22 5.85
N LEU A 56 7.87 -4.95 5.41
CA LEU A 56 8.16 -5.16 4.00
C LEU A 56 7.02 -5.90 3.28
N ALA A 57 6.46 -6.93 3.92
CA ALA A 57 5.34 -7.68 3.37
C ALA A 57 4.08 -6.80 3.23
N ALA A 58 3.79 -5.96 4.24
CA ALA A 58 2.68 -5.01 4.19
C ALA A 58 2.88 -3.99 3.05
N LEU A 59 4.06 -3.37 2.96
CA LEU A 59 4.38 -2.41 1.89
C LEU A 59 4.23 -3.03 0.49
N ASN A 60 4.68 -4.27 0.30
CA ASN A 60 4.58 -4.95 -0.99
C ASN A 60 3.17 -5.47 -1.33
N ARG A 61 2.28 -5.57 -0.34
CA ARG A 61 0.88 -5.98 -0.53
C ARG A 61 -0.04 -4.77 -0.70
N GLU A 62 0.17 -3.73 0.09
CA GLU A 62 -0.78 -2.64 0.29
C GLU A 62 -0.26 -1.30 -0.23
N GLY A 63 1.04 -1.19 -0.53
CA GLY A 63 1.68 0.05 -0.97
C GLY A 63 1.88 1.08 0.16
N GLU A 64 1.34 0.83 1.35
CA GLU A 64 1.53 1.68 2.52
C GLU A 64 1.43 0.88 3.82
N VAL A 65 1.92 1.45 4.91
CA VAL A 65 1.75 0.90 6.26
C VAL A 65 1.82 2.02 7.30
N ILE A 66 1.03 1.89 8.38
CA ILE A 66 1.10 2.75 9.56
C ILE A 66 1.59 1.92 10.74
N LEU A 67 2.62 2.42 11.42
CA LEU A 67 3.32 1.74 12.51
C LEU A 67 3.13 2.49 13.83
N ASP A 68 2.90 1.75 14.91
CA ASP A 68 2.93 2.27 16.29
C ASP A 68 4.39 2.26 16.78
N ALA A 69 4.94 3.44 17.02
CA ALA A 69 6.36 3.59 17.34
C ALA A 69 6.60 4.56 18.51
N ARG A 70 7.83 4.54 19.02
CA ARG A 70 8.30 5.51 20.02
C ARG A 70 9.59 6.20 19.60
N TYR A 71 9.67 7.50 19.86
CA TYR A 71 10.88 8.32 19.74
C TYR A 71 11.20 8.97 21.08
N ARG A 72 12.29 8.55 21.73
CA ARG A 72 12.72 9.07 23.06
C ARG A 72 11.54 9.15 24.05
N ASP A 73 10.87 8.01 24.24
CA ASP A 73 9.68 7.83 25.09
C ASP A 73 8.38 8.53 24.65
N ARG A 74 8.39 9.27 23.55
CA ARG A 74 7.18 9.86 22.97
C ARG A 74 6.51 8.89 22.00
N PRO A 75 5.22 8.55 22.17
CA PRO A 75 4.50 7.74 21.20
C PRO A 75 4.24 8.53 19.92
N VAL A 76 4.50 7.92 18.77
CA VAL A 76 4.30 8.50 17.44
C VAL A 76 3.73 7.45 16.51
N TYR A 77 3.01 7.88 15.49
CA TYR A 77 2.70 7.04 14.34
C TYR A 77 3.69 7.30 13.22
N ILE A 78 4.13 6.24 12.55
CA ILE A 78 4.97 6.34 11.36
C ILE A 78 4.18 5.80 10.19
N LYS A 79 3.88 6.65 9.22
CA LYS A 79 3.28 6.25 7.94
C LYS A 79 4.38 6.11 6.89
N ILE A 80 4.50 4.92 6.31
CA ILE A 80 5.43 4.65 5.21
C ILE A 80 4.61 4.42 3.93
N LEU A 81 5.00 5.09 2.85
CA LEU A 81 4.41 4.97 1.52
C LEU A 81 5.44 4.39 0.55
N ALA A 82 5.05 3.36 -0.21
CA ALA A 82 5.81 2.83 -1.33
C ALA A 82 5.40 3.53 -2.62
N LEU A 83 6.15 4.58 -2.99
CA LEU A 83 5.93 5.35 -4.21
C LEU A 83 6.82 4.80 -5.33
N SER A 84 6.48 5.13 -6.58
CA SER A 84 7.35 4.83 -7.74
C SER A 84 8.73 5.50 -7.66
N SER A 85 8.86 6.58 -6.88
CA SER A 85 10.12 7.27 -6.60
C SER A 85 10.89 6.72 -5.39
N GLY A 86 10.36 5.73 -4.68
CA GLY A 86 10.94 5.14 -3.48
C GLY A 86 10.05 5.26 -2.24
N LEU A 87 10.63 5.09 -1.06
CA LEU A 87 9.91 5.14 0.22
C LEU A 87 9.79 6.56 0.74
N GLN A 88 8.58 6.96 1.13
CA GLN A 88 8.33 8.20 1.84
C GLN A 88 7.88 7.89 3.28
N VAL A 89 8.54 8.52 4.26
CA VAL A 89 8.26 8.33 5.69
C VAL A 89 7.67 9.61 6.26
N HIS A 90 6.51 9.50 6.90
CA HIS A 90 5.84 10.58 7.61
C HIS A 90 5.70 10.22 9.08
N VAL A 91 6.04 11.16 9.95
CA VAL A 91 5.93 10.99 11.40
C VAL A 91 4.78 11.86 11.87
N ILE A 92 3.86 11.26 12.61
CA ILE A 92 2.64 11.90 13.09
C ILE A 92 2.62 11.79 14.61
N ASP A 93 2.51 12.92 15.29
CA ASP A 93 2.33 12.92 16.74
C ASP A 93 0.98 12.28 17.10
N ARG A 94 0.98 11.47 18.16
CA ARG A 94 -0.20 10.70 18.59
C ARG A 94 -1.17 11.53 19.43
#